data_AF-A0A2X3J9L8-F1
#
_entry.id   AF-A0A2X3J9L8-F1
#
_cell.length_a   1.000
_cell.length_b   1.000
_cell.length_c   1.000
_cell.angle_alpha   90.00
_cell.angle_beta   90.00
_cell.angle_gamma   90.00
#
_symmetry.space_group_name_H-M   'P 1'
#
loop_
_entity.id
_entity.type
_entity.pdbx_description
1 polymer ?
#
loop_
_entity_poly.entity_id
_entity_poly.type
_entity_poly.pdbx_seq_one_letter_code
_entity_poly.pdbx_strand_id
1 'polypeptide(L)'
;MVKVGINGFGRIGRNVLRAALGNPNIEIVAINDLTDSKTLAHLLKHDSLMGKLPAPVEASEGLLHVDGKPVRVFSERDPAQIPWRDVGVDIVIEATGFFTSREKAEVHITHGGAKRVIISAPGKDDDLTIVLGVNHESYDPQKHFVVSNGSCTTNGLAPAAQVLHQAFGIEHGLMNTTHAYTNSQALHDQPEKDLRGARAAALSIVPYSSGAAKALGKVIPELDGRLTGLLSACTGAGGVYRRFNRDAQTRCHGGRSECRVP
;
A
#
# COMPACT_ATOMS: atom_id res chain seq x y z
N MET A 1 -3.49 2.44 -23.34
CA MET A 1 -3.41 1.27 -22.45
C MET A 1 -2.01 1.23 -21.86
N VAL A 2 -1.90 1.18 -20.54
CA VAL A 2 -0.63 1.16 -19.80
C VAL A 2 -0.30 -0.28 -19.44
N LYS A 3 0.93 -0.71 -19.75
CA LYS A 3 1.40 -2.07 -19.42
C LYS A 3 2.05 -2.07 -18.04
N VAL A 4 1.60 -2.97 -17.19
CA VAL A 4 1.99 -3.02 -15.78
C VAL A 4 2.68 -4.34 -15.46
N GLY A 5 3.82 -4.24 -14.79
CA GLY A 5 4.52 -5.34 -14.14
C GLY A 5 4.25 -5.33 -12.64
N ILE A 6 4.16 -6.49 -11.99
CA ILE A 6 3.99 -6.59 -10.54
C ILE A 6 5.19 -7.34 -9.96
N ASN A 7 5.97 -6.68 -9.10
CA ASN A 7 7.02 -7.34 -8.32
C ASN A 7 6.48 -7.69 -6.93
N GLY A 8 6.41 -8.98 -6.60
CA GLY A 8 5.77 -9.49 -5.39
C GLY A 8 4.29 -9.77 -5.60
N PHE A 9 3.95 -11.03 -5.86
CA PHE A 9 2.59 -11.53 -6.07
C PHE A 9 1.94 -12.05 -4.77
N GLY A 10 2.23 -11.34 -3.67
CA GLY A 10 1.59 -11.50 -2.37
C GLY A 10 0.15 -10.97 -2.34
N ARG A 11 -0.34 -10.66 -1.13
CA ARG A 11 -1.72 -10.13 -0.94
C ARG A 11 -2.01 -8.92 -1.83
N ILE A 12 -1.12 -7.93 -1.85
CA ILE A 12 -1.32 -6.69 -2.61
C ILE A 12 -1.17 -6.93 -4.11
N GLY A 13 -0.11 -7.60 -4.56
CA GLY A 13 0.10 -7.88 -5.99
C GLY A 13 -1.07 -8.64 -6.63
N ARG A 14 -1.63 -9.66 -5.95
CA ARG A 14 -2.82 -10.37 -6.43
C ARG A 14 -4.05 -9.48 -6.49
N ASN A 15 -4.25 -8.63 -5.49
CA ASN A 15 -5.38 -7.70 -5.47
C ASN A 15 -5.28 -6.63 -6.56
N VAL A 16 -4.07 -6.18 -6.90
CA VAL A 16 -3.83 -5.27 -8.03
C VAL A 16 -4.26 -5.93 -9.33
N LEU A 17 -3.85 -7.19 -9.58
CA LEU A 17 -4.28 -7.91 -10.77
C LEU A 17 -5.81 -8.08 -10.79
N ARG A 18 -6.42 -8.52 -9.68
CA ARG A 18 -7.88 -8.66 -9.57
C ARG A 18 -8.62 -7.37 -9.86
N ALA A 19 -8.11 -6.22 -9.38
CA ALA A 19 -8.71 -4.90 -9.63
C ALA A 19 -8.48 -4.39 -11.05
N ALA A 20 -7.41 -4.83 -11.73
CA ALA A 20 -7.14 -4.46 -13.12
C ALA A 20 -7.98 -5.24 -14.12
N LEU A 21 -8.55 -6.39 -13.74
CA LEU A 21 -9.40 -7.19 -14.64
C LEU A 21 -10.61 -6.39 -15.13
N GLY A 22 -10.80 -6.36 -16.44
CA GLY A 22 -11.87 -5.61 -17.10
C GLY A 22 -11.59 -4.11 -17.25
N ASN A 23 -10.47 -3.58 -16.74
CA ASN A 23 -10.12 -2.17 -16.94
C ASN A 23 -9.47 -1.97 -18.33
N PRO A 24 -10.08 -1.18 -19.25
CA PRO A 24 -9.53 -1.00 -20.59
C PRO A 24 -8.24 -0.17 -20.64
N ASN A 25 -7.88 0.49 -19.54
CA ASN A 25 -6.71 1.37 -19.48
C ASN A 25 -5.46 0.66 -18.96
N ILE A 26 -5.60 -0.50 -18.30
CA ILE A 26 -4.52 -1.19 -17.60
C ILE A 26 -4.42 -2.63 -18.09
N GLU A 27 -3.22 -3.05 -18.44
CA GLU A 27 -2.92 -4.43 -18.81
C GLU A 27 -1.79 -4.95 -17.91
N ILE A 28 -2.05 -6.01 -17.13
CA ILE A 28 -0.98 -6.70 -16.40
C ILE A 28 -0.29 -7.65 -17.37
N VAL A 29 0.96 -7.37 -17.73
CA VAL A 29 1.71 -8.14 -18.73
C VAL A 29 2.74 -9.07 -18.11
N ALA A 30 3.17 -8.79 -16.88
CA ALA A 30 4.15 -9.62 -16.19
C ALA A 30 4.02 -9.55 -14.67
N ILE A 31 4.41 -10.65 -14.00
CA ILE A 31 4.54 -10.76 -12.56
C ILE A 31 5.88 -11.40 -12.19
N ASN A 32 6.44 -11.03 -11.04
CA ASN A 32 7.61 -11.65 -10.47
C ASN A 32 7.33 -12.09 -9.03
N ASP A 33 7.62 -13.34 -8.69
CA ASP A 33 7.58 -13.87 -7.32
C ASP A 33 8.49 -15.10 -7.20
N LEU A 34 8.84 -15.51 -5.98
CA LEU A 34 9.81 -16.59 -5.73
C LEU A 34 9.15 -17.97 -5.68
N THR A 35 8.20 -18.22 -6.58
CA THR A 35 7.42 -19.47 -6.63
C THR A 35 6.93 -19.75 -8.05
N ASP A 36 6.45 -20.98 -8.28
CA ASP A 36 6.05 -21.45 -9.60
C ASP A 36 4.69 -20.91 -10.06
N SER A 37 4.47 -20.87 -11.38
CA SER A 37 3.25 -20.34 -11.99
C SER A 37 1.98 -21.07 -11.55
N LYS A 38 2.06 -22.37 -11.23
CA LYS A 38 0.90 -23.16 -10.76
C LYS A 38 0.50 -22.74 -9.35
N THR A 39 1.46 -22.49 -8.47
CA THR A 39 1.20 -21.93 -7.12
C THR A 39 0.60 -20.53 -7.22
N LEU A 40 1.14 -19.65 -8.08
CA LEU A 40 0.60 -18.30 -8.29
C LEU A 40 -0.83 -18.32 -8.84
N ALA A 41 -1.12 -19.19 -9.80
CA ALA A 41 -2.46 -19.39 -10.34
C ALA A 41 -3.46 -19.82 -9.26
N HIS A 42 -3.07 -20.79 -8.43
CA HIS A 42 -3.90 -21.25 -7.33
C HIS A 42 -4.24 -20.11 -6.35
N LEU A 43 -3.23 -19.35 -5.92
CA LEU A 43 -3.38 -18.24 -4.98
C LEU A 43 -4.15 -17.04 -5.55
N LEU A 44 -4.11 -16.83 -6.86
CA LEU A 44 -4.94 -15.82 -7.54
C LEU A 44 -6.40 -16.27 -7.64
N LYS A 45 -6.61 -17.55 -7.97
CA LYS A 45 -7.94 -18.12 -8.17
C LYS A 45 -8.72 -18.23 -6.87
N HIS A 46 -8.05 -18.59 -5.78
CA HIS A 46 -8.65 -18.84 -4.46
C HIS A 46 -8.13 -17.85 -3.42
N ASP A 47 -8.98 -16.90 -3.00
CA ASP A 47 -8.68 -15.95 -1.94
C ASP A 47 -9.62 -16.16 -0.74
N SER A 48 -9.05 -16.38 0.45
CA SER A 48 -9.85 -16.64 1.66
C SER A 48 -10.67 -15.43 2.13
N LEU A 49 -10.30 -14.20 1.74
CA LEU A 49 -11.03 -12.99 2.11
C LEU A 49 -11.99 -12.53 1.02
N MET A 50 -11.50 -12.56 -0.22
CA MET A 50 -12.20 -11.98 -1.36
C MET A 50 -12.89 -13.04 -2.23
N GLY A 51 -12.94 -14.29 -1.76
CA GLY A 51 -13.54 -15.42 -2.44
C GLY A 51 -12.81 -15.86 -3.71
N LYS A 52 -13.47 -16.73 -4.49
CA LYS A 52 -12.93 -17.22 -5.77
C LYS A 52 -12.96 -16.12 -6.83
N LEU A 53 -11.89 -15.98 -7.62
CA LEU A 53 -11.86 -15.03 -8.73
C LEU A 53 -12.86 -15.47 -9.83
N PRO A 54 -13.80 -14.60 -10.26
CA PRO A 54 -14.80 -14.92 -11.28
C PRO A 54 -14.25 -14.83 -12.72
N ALA A 55 -13.03 -15.30 -12.95
CA ALA A 55 -12.39 -15.40 -14.27
C ALA A 55 -11.59 -16.72 -14.35
N PRO A 56 -11.46 -17.37 -15.52
CA PRO A 56 -10.61 -18.55 -15.65
C PRO A 56 -9.15 -18.17 -15.38
N VAL A 57 -8.44 -19.04 -14.65
CA VAL A 57 -7.03 -18.87 -14.31
C VAL A 57 -6.35 -20.21 -14.54
N GLU A 58 -5.39 -20.23 -15.45
CA GLU A 58 -4.62 -21.41 -15.81
C GLU A 58 -3.13 -21.10 -15.76
N ALA A 59 -2.31 -22.11 -15.49
CA ALA A 59 -0.86 -21.98 -15.47
C ALA A 59 -0.24 -22.79 -16.60
N SER A 60 0.79 -22.23 -17.21
CA SER A 60 1.70 -22.91 -18.13
C SER A 60 3.13 -22.53 -17.77
N GLU A 61 4.13 -23.11 -18.44
CA GLU A 61 5.53 -22.90 -18.08
C GLU A 61 5.95 -21.43 -18.26
N GLY A 62 6.26 -20.75 -17.14
CA GLY A 62 6.64 -19.34 -17.14
C GLY A 62 5.51 -18.38 -17.54
N LEU A 63 4.26 -18.82 -17.47
CA LEU A 63 3.09 -18.06 -17.90
C LEU A 63 1.88 -18.32 -17.00
N LEU A 64 1.07 -17.27 -16.84
CA LEU A 64 -0.23 -17.33 -16.20
C LEU A 64 -1.28 -16.87 -17.22
N HIS A 65 -2.30 -17.66 -17.47
CA HIS A 65 -3.42 -17.27 -18.33
C HIS A 65 -4.57 -16.81 -17.45
N VAL A 66 -4.91 -15.52 -17.51
CA VAL A 66 -6.04 -14.95 -16.77
C VAL A 66 -7.06 -14.42 -17.76
N ASP A 67 -8.26 -14.98 -17.74
CA ASP A 67 -9.32 -14.64 -18.71
C ASP A 67 -8.84 -14.84 -20.17
N GLY A 68 -8.09 -15.92 -20.40
CA GLY A 68 -7.47 -16.24 -21.70
C GLY A 68 -6.25 -15.40 -22.08
N LYS A 69 -5.93 -14.33 -21.33
CA LYS A 69 -4.78 -13.46 -21.61
C LYS A 69 -3.51 -13.97 -20.93
N PRO A 70 -2.37 -14.08 -21.66
CA PRO A 70 -1.12 -14.50 -21.08
C PRO A 70 -0.46 -13.38 -20.26
N VAL A 71 0.08 -13.74 -19.10
CA VAL A 71 0.88 -12.89 -18.21
C VAL A 71 2.20 -13.60 -17.97
N ARG A 72 3.32 -12.94 -18.28
CA ARG A 72 4.66 -13.52 -18.08
C ARG A 72 4.93 -13.70 -16.59
N VAL A 73 5.47 -14.84 -16.20
CA VAL A 73 5.91 -15.11 -14.83
C VAL A 73 7.43 -15.16 -14.79
N PHE A 74 8.03 -14.34 -13.95
CA PHE A 74 9.44 -14.38 -13.58
C PHE A 74 9.60 -14.89 -12.14
N SER A 75 10.78 -15.42 -11.84
CA SER A 75 11.14 -15.89 -10.49
C SER A 75 12.54 -15.40 -10.10
N GLU A 76 12.74 -14.09 -10.22
CA GLU A 76 14.01 -13.43 -9.92
C GLU A 76 14.00 -12.81 -8.54
N ARG A 77 15.06 -13.09 -7.76
CA ARG A 77 15.25 -12.53 -6.43
C ARG A 77 15.87 -11.14 -6.46
N ASP A 78 16.76 -10.91 -7.42
CA ASP A 78 17.34 -9.59 -7.66
C ASP A 78 16.44 -8.81 -8.64
N PRO A 79 15.80 -7.71 -8.19
CA PRO A 79 14.93 -6.92 -9.05
C PRO A 79 15.62 -6.30 -10.26
N ALA A 80 16.96 -6.19 -10.25
CA ALA A 80 17.74 -5.70 -11.39
C ALA A 80 17.80 -6.71 -12.55
N GLN A 81 17.58 -8.00 -12.27
CA GLN A 81 17.61 -9.07 -13.28
C GLN A 81 16.25 -9.28 -13.97
N ILE A 82 15.18 -8.61 -13.51
CA ILE A 82 13.86 -8.79 -14.10
C ILE A 82 13.79 -7.99 -15.41
N PRO A 83 13.61 -8.65 -16.57
CA PRO A 83 13.68 -7.98 -17.87
C PRO A 83 12.34 -7.33 -18.26
N TRP A 84 11.93 -6.29 -17.53
CA TRP A 84 10.67 -5.57 -17.76
C TRP A 84 10.54 -5.01 -19.18
N ARG A 85 11.66 -4.55 -19.75
CA ARG A 85 11.74 -4.05 -21.13
C ARG A 85 11.30 -5.08 -22.16
N ASP A 86 11.67 -6.34 -21.98
CA ASP A 86 11.43 -7.41 -22.97
C ASP A 86 9.94 -7.74 -23.10
N VAL A 87 9.18 -7.47 -22.04
CA VAL A 87 7.71 -7.63 -22.00
C VAL A 87 6.96 -6.30 -22.13
N GLY A 88 7.69 -5.19 -22.34
CA GLY A 88 7.13 -3.87 -22.59
C GLY A 88 6.40 -3.25 -21.40
N VAL A 89 6.83 -3.52 -20.17
CA VAL A 89 6.25 -2.92 -18.95
C VAL A 89 6.55 -1.42 -18.90
N ASP A 90 5.51 -0.61 -18.73
CA ASP A 90 5.63 0.84 -18.51
C ASP A 90 5.79 1.15 -17.02
N ILE A 91 4.96 0.54 -16.17
CA ILE A 91 4.91 0.82 -14.74
C ILE A 91 5.10 -0.48 -13.95
N VAL A 92 5.99 -0.47 -12.98
CA VAL A 92 6.11 -1.56 -12.01
C VAL A 92 5.37 -1.21 -10.73
N ILE A 93 4.53 -2.11 -10.24
CA ILE A 93 4.03 -2.08 -8.88
C ILE A 93 4.99 -2.89 -8.01
N GLU A 94 5.72 -2.20 -7.14
CA GLU A 94 6.63 -2.80 -6.17
C GLU A 94 5.84 -3.16 -4.91
N ALA A 95 5.48 -4.44 -4.78
CA ALA A 95 4.62 -4.99 -3.75
C ALA A 95 5.28 -6.10 -2.92
N THR A 96 6.61 -6.24 -2.99
CA THR A 96 7.35 -7.21 -2.17
C THR A 96 7.48 -6.77 -0.71
N GLY A 97 7.52 -5.45 -0.47
CA GLY A 97 7.82 -4.85 0.83
C GLY A 97 9.31 -4.78 1.17
N PHE A 98 10.21 -5.27 0.30
CA PHE A 98 11.67 -5.22 0.52
C PHE A 98 12.34 -4.02 -0.15
N PHE A 99 11.82 -3.56 -1.29
CA PHE A 99 12.40 -2.48 -2.10
C PHE A 99 11.64 -1.17 -1.92
N THR A 100 11.50 -0.71 -0.67
CA THR A 100 10.68 0.47 -0.32
C THR A 100 11.43 1.80 -0.28
N SER A 101 12.74 1.83 -0.60
CA SER A 101 13.46 3.09 -0.81
C SER A 101 13.54 3.44 -2.29
N ARG A 102 13.64 4.73 -2.62
CA ARG A 102 13.76 5.21 -3.99
C ARG A 102 14.88 4.50 -4.77
N GLU A 103 16.09 4.49 -4.21
CA GLU A 103 17.26 3.82 -4.77
C GLU A 103 17.01 2.34 -5.09
N LYS A 104 16.38 1.61 -4.16
CA LYS A 104 16.09 0.19 -4.32
C LYS A 104 15.00 -0.09 -5.35
N ALA A 105 14.01 0.78 -5.45
CA ALA A 105 12.93 0.65 -6.42
C ALA A 105 13.36 1.06 -7.83
N GLU A 106 14.25 2.06 -7.94
CA GLU A 106 14.76 2.60 -9.21
C GLU A 106 15.52 1.57 -10.06
N VAL A 107 15.96 0.46 -9.47
CA VAL A 107 16.58 -0.67 -10.22
C VAL A 107 15.64 -1.26 -11.27
N HIS A 108 14.32 -1.23 -11.04
CA HIS A 108 13.33 -1.66 -12.04
C HIS A 108 13.31 -0.76 -13.28
N ILE A 109 13.70 0.51 -13.13
CA ILE A 109 13.82 1.46 -14.23
C ILE A 109 15.18 1.31 -14.90
N THR A 110 16.25 1.47 -14.12
CA THR A 110 17.62 1.56 -14.62
C THR A 110 18.13 0.26 -15.23
N HIS A 111 17.77 -0.88 -14.66
CA HIS A 111 18.24 -2.20 -15.12
C HIS A 111 17.10 -2.99 -15.80
N GLY A 112 15.92 -3.01 -15.18
CA GLY A 112 14.76 -3.73 -15.73
C GLY A 112 14.15 -3.05 -16.96
N GLY A 113 14.31 -1.73 -17.11
CA GLY A 113 13.82 -0.96 -18.26
C GLY A 113 12.34 -0.59 -18.22
N ALA A 114 11.70 -0.64 -17.04
CA ALA A 114 10.41 -0.01 -16.83
C ALA A 114 10.54 1.52 -16.88
N LYS A 115 9.44 2.24 -17.10
CA LYS A 115 9.47 3.73 -17.13
C LYS A 115 9.26 4.35 -15.75
N ARG A 116 8.47 3.69 -14.88
CA ARG A 116 8.11 4.18 -13.53
C ARG A 116 7.90 3.05 -12.54
N VAL A 117 7.97 3.39 -11.26
CA VAL A 117 7.68 2.48 -10.15
C VAL A 117 6.70 3.11 -9.17
N ILE A 118 5.72 2.33 -8.74
CA ILE A 118 4.81 2.65 -7.65
C ILE A 118 5.07 1.68 -6.51
N ILE A 119 5.58 2.19 -5.39
CA ILE A 119 5.80 1.41 -4.18
C ILE A 119 4.47 1.26 -3.44
N SER A 120 4.05 0.03 -3.15
CA SER A 120 2.77 -0.26 -2.49
C SER A 120 2.83 -0.15 -0.95
N ALA A 121 3.81 0.58 -0.43
CA ALA A 121 4.13 0.75 0.98
C ALA A 121 4.75 2.15 1.19
N PRO A 122 4.88 2.65 2.44
CA PRO A 122 5.57 3.90 2.72
C PRO A 122 6.98 3.93 2.12
N GLY A 123 7.21 4.91 1.25
CA GLY A 123 8.49 5.13 0.60
C GLY A 123 9.52 5.80 1.52
N LYS A 124 10.79 5.42 1.35
CA LYS A 124 11.93 6.16 1.87
C LYS A 124 12.59 6.93 0.74
N ASP A 125 12.76 8.23 0.93
CA ASP A 125 13.36 9.17 -0.04
C ASP A 125 12.72 9.08 -1.44
N ASP A 126 11.43 8.69 -1.50
CA ASP A 126 10.61 8.62 -2.70
C ASP A 126 10.34 10.00 -3.30
N ASP A 127 10.11 10.06 -4.62
CA ASP A 127 9.91 11.35 -5.32
C ASP A 127 8.66 12.06 -4.81
N LEU A 128 7.58 11.29 -4.59
CA LEU A 128 6.33 11.78 -4.02
C LEU A 128 5.54 10.62 -3.39
N THR A 129 5.02 10.85 -2.17
CA THR A 129 4.01 9.99 -1.56
C THR A 129 2.62 10.51 -1.90
N ILE A 130 1.80 9.68 -2.54
CA ILE A 130 0.49 10.05 -3.05
C ILE A 130 -0.61 9.29 -2.31
N VAL A 131 -1.67 10.01 -1.92
CA VAL A 131 -2.97 9.45 -1.58
C VAL A 131 -3.98 10.00 -2.58
N LEU A 132 -4.61 9.10 -3.33
CA LEU A 132 -5.63 9.45 -4.31
C LEU A 132 -6.80 10.19 -3.65
N GLY A 133 -7.25 11.27 -4.29
CA GLY A 133 -8.28 12.16 -3.74
C GLY A 133 -7.79 13.18 -2.71
N VAL A 134 -6.52 13.13 -2.28
CA VAL A 134 -5.97 14.08 -1.30
C VAL A 134 -4.91 14.98 -1.93
N ASN A 135 -3.84 14.41 -2.47
CA ASN A 135 -2.70 15.17 -3.03
C ASN A 135 -2.24 14.66 -4.41
N HIS A 136 -3.06 13.83 -5.08
CA HIS A 136 -2.75 13.26 -6.39
C HIS A 136 -2.50 14.28 -7.51
N GLU A 137 -3.04 15.49 -7.39
CA GLU A 137 -2.81 16.61 -8.32
C GLU A 137 -1.36 17.11 -8.30
N SER A 138 -0.60 16.84 -7.22
CA SER A 138 0.81 17.17 -7.12
C SER A 138 1.71 16.29 -8.00
N TYR A 139 1.17 15.28 -8.66
CA TYR A 139 1.95 14.38 -9.51
C TYR A 139 2.46 15.08 -10.77
N ASP A 140 3.79 15.19 -10.90
CA ASP A 140 4.46 15.67 -12.10
C ASP A 140 5.18 14.50 -12.80
N PRO A 141 4.74 14.06 -13.99
CA PRO A 141 5.37 12.95 -14.70
C PRO A 141 6.80 13.26 -15.15
N GLN A 142 7.24 14.52 -15.19
CA GLN A 142 8.62 14.87 -15.55
C GLN A 142 9.59 14.70 -14.38
N LYS A 143 9.08 14.68 -13.14
CA LYS A 143 9.89 14.62 -11.92
C LYS A 143 9.70 13.33 -11.14
N HIS A 144 8.51 12.73 -11.20
CA HIS A 144 8.13 11.63 -10.33
C HIS A 144 8.17 10.30 -11.09
N PHE A 145 9.30 9.61 -10.95
CA PHE A 145 9.59 8.32 -11.55
C PHE A 145 9.37 7.16 -10.57
N VAL A 146 9.65 7.39 -9.28
CA VAL A 146 9.45 6.44 -8.19
C VAL A 146 8.58 7.09 -7.12
N VAL A 147 7.31 6.69 -7.07
CA VAL A 147 6.31 7.23 -6.14
C VAL A 147 5.88 6.18 -5.13
N SER A 148 5.47 6.62 -3.93
CA SER A 148 4.85 5.76 -2.93
C SER A 148 3.35 5.97 -2.89
N ASN A 149 2.57 4.89 -2.82
CA ASN A 149 1.13 4.97 -2.55
C ASN A 149 0.82 5.03 -1.03
N GLY A 150 1.82 5.38 -0.20
CA GLY A 150 1.71 5.37 1.26
C GLY A 150 1.41 3.99 1.84
N SER A 151 0.85 3.97 3.05
CA SER A 151 0.31 2.74 3.64
C SER A 151 -1.21 2.68 3.51
N CYS A 152 -1.80 1.50 3.71
CA CYS A 152 -3.24 1.36 3.96
C CYS A 152 -3.70 2.31 5.07
N THR A 153 -2.89 2.48 6.13
CA THR A 153 -3.18 3.38 7.23
C THR A 153 -3.14 4.86 6.79
N THR A 154 -2.19 5.26 5.95
CA THR A 154 -2.16 6.63 5.41
C THR A 154 -3.39 6.91 4.54
N ASN A 155 -3.74 5.99 3.63
CA ASN A 155 -4.89 6.15 2.72
C ASN A 155 -6.23 6.24 3.46
N GLY A 156 -6.43 5.47 4.52
CA GLY A 156 -7.68 5.54 5.29
C GLY A 156 -7.76 6.70 6.29
N LEU A 157 -6.64 7.37 6.60
CA LEU A 157 -6.63 8.53 7.50
C LEU A 157 -6.69 9.86 6.74
N ALA A 158 -5.95 9.97 5.63
CA ALA A 158 -5.70 11.25 4.97
C ALA A 158 -6.96 12.00 4.53
N PRO A 159 -7.99 11.38 3.92
CA PRO A 159 -9.20 12.09 3.52
C PRO A 159 -9.93 12.72 4.72
N ALA A 160 -10.08 11.96 5.81
CA ALA A 160 -10.75 12.46 7.01
C ALA A 160 -9.94 13.59 7.66
N ALA A 161 -8.61 13.45 7.73
CA ALA A 161 -7.72 14.48 8.26
C ALA A 161 -7.78 15.76 7.41
N GLN A 162 -7.82 15.64 6.08
CA GLN A 162 -7.93 16.77 5.15
C GLN A 162 -9.23 17.56 5.39
N VAL A 163 -10.38 16.88 5.41
CA VAL A 163 -11.68 17.53 5.64
C VAL A 163 -11.71 18.23 7.01
N LEU A 164 -11.24 17.54 8.05
CA LEU A 164 -11.21 18.12 9.40
C LEU A 164 -10.26 19.33 9.49
N HIS A 165 -9.11 19.28 8.82
CA HIS A 165 -8.16 20.37 8.82
C HIS A 165 -8.70 21.59 8.06
N GLN A 166 -9.25 21.38 6.87
CA GLN A 166 -9.82 22.45 6.05
C GLN A 166 -11.01 23.14 6.73
N ALA A 167 -11.87 22.37 7.41
CA ALA A 167 -13.05 22.93 8.06
C ALA A 167 -12.77 23.58 9.41
N PHE A 168 -11.84 23.04 10.21
CA PHE A 168 -11.70 23.42 11.63
C PHE A 168 -10.28 23.81 12.05
N GLY A 169 -9.27 23.48 11.25
CA GLY A 169 -7.88 23.51 11.70
C GLY A 169 -7.59 22.40 12.72
N ILE A 170 -6.51 21.67 12.49
CA ILE A 170 -5.99 20.67 13.45
C ILE A 170 -4.72 21.25 14.03
N GLU A 171 -4.66 21.41 15.36
CA GLU A 171 -3.44 21.77 16.07
C GLU A 171 -2.64 20.54 16.45
N HIS A 172 -3.31 19.62 17.13
CA HIS A 172 -2.75 18.36 17.59
C HIS A 172 -3.77 17.23 17.46
N GLY A 173 -3.29 16.01 17.28
CA GLY A 173 -4.15 14.85 17.27
C GLY A 173 -3.41 13.54 17.46
N LEU A 174 -4.14 12.60 18.06
CA LEU A 174 -3.66 11.25 18.30
C LEU A 174 -4.51 10.27 17.49
N MET A 175 -3.86 9.50 16.63
CA MET A 175 -4.48 8.42 15.87
C MET A 175 -4.22 7.08 16.57
N ASN A 176 -5.28 6.30 16.74
CA ASN A 176 -5.15 4.87 17.01
C ASN A 176 -5.85 4.09 15.89
N THR A 177 -5.14 3.11 15.33
CA THR A 177 -5.70 2.22 14.31
C THR A 177 -5.77 0.80 14.85
N THR A 178 -6.98 0.25 14.87
CA THR A 178 -7.27 -1.16 15.08
C THR A 178 -7.17 -1.85 13.73
N HIS A 179 -6.12 -2.63 13.52
CA HIS A 179 -5.74 -3.15 12.21
C HIS A 179 -5.86 -4.67 12.16
N ALA A 180 -6.31 -5.25 11.05
CA ALA A 180 -6.20 -6.69 10.81
C ALA A 180 -4.74 -7.16 10.90
N TYR A 181 -4.49 -8.40 11.30
CA TYR A 181 -3.12 -8.90 11.23
C TYR A 181 -2.66 -9.06 9.78
N THR A 182 -1.35 -9.00 9.55
CA THR A 182 -0.75 -9.11 8.21
C THR A 182 0.29 -10.22 8.14
N ASN A 183 0.79 -10.51 6.93
CA ASN A 183 1.83 -11.52 6.71
C ASN A 183 3.16 -11.22 7.42
N SER A 184 3.37 -10.00 7.92
CA SER A 184 4.57 -9.66 8.70
C SER A 184 4.48 -10.09 10.16
N GLN A 185 3.36 -10.67 10.60
CA GLN A 185 3.16 -11.13 11.96
C GLN A 185 3.23 -12.65 12.04
N ALA A 186 3.60 -13.14 13.22
CA ALA A 186 3.77 -14.55 13.47
C ALA A 186 2.43 -15.29 13.54
N LEU A 187 2.33 -16.43 12.84
CA LEU A 187 1.15 -17.30 12.92
C LEU A 187 1.08 -17.99 14.29
N HIS A 188 2.23 -18.50 14.75
CA HIS A 188 2.45 -19.07 16.08
C HIS A 188 3.52 -18.25 16.80
N ASP A 189 3.60 -18.39 18.13
CA ASP A 189 4.66 -17.71 18.88
C ASP A 189 6.05 -18.11 18.31
N GLN A 190 6.83 -17.14 17.83
CA GLN A 190 8.11 -17.37 17.14
C GLN A 190 9.12 -16.25 17.39
N PRO A 191 10.43 -16.48 17.20
CA PRO A 191 11.44 -15.44 17.35
C PRO A 191 11.21 -14.25 16.40
N GLU A 192 11.15 -13.04 16.96
CA GLU A 192 11.00 -11.78 16.24
C GLU A 192 11.83 -10.68 16.88
N LYS A 193 12.16 -9.63 16.11
CA LYS A 193 12.89 -8.46 16.66
C LYS A 193 12.04 -7.69 17.66
N ASP A 194 10.75 -7.55 17.38
CA ASP A 194 9.78 -6.98 18.30
C ASP A 194 9.09 -8.13 19.06
N LEU A 195 9.31 -8.19 20.38
CA LEU A 195 8.73 -9.21 21.25
C LEU A 195 7.20 -9.21 21.26
N ARG A 196 6.56 -8.10 20.90
CA ARG A 196 5.10 -8.05 20.73
C ARG A 196 4.68 -8.80 19.47
N GLY A 197 5.46 -8.64 18.40
CA GLY A 197 5.30 -9.36 17.14
C GLY A 197 5.61 -10.84 17.19
N ALA A 198 6.35 -11.27 18.20
CA ALA A 198 6.65 -12.67 18.47
C ALA A 198 5.41 -13.49 18.89
N ARG A 199 4.26 -12.85 19.16
CA ARG A 199 3.04 -13.51 19.64
C ARG A 199 2.14 -13.93 18.47
N ALA A 200 1.43 -15.03 18.64
CA ALA A 200 0.48 -15.58 17.69
C ALA A 200 -0.59 -14.52 17.34
N ALA A 201 -0.58 -14.08 16.09
CA ALA A 201 -1.32 -12.91 15.62
C ALA A 201 -2.83 -13.07 15.72
N ALA A 202 -3.33 -14.30 15.52
CA ALA A 202 -4.77 -14.60 15.58
C ALA A 202 -5.30 -14.75 17.01
N LEU A 203 -4.45 -14.66 18.03
CA LEU A 203 -4.81 -14.85 19.45
C LEU A 203 -4.43 -13.64 20.33
N SER A 204 -3.88 -12.59 19.74
CA SER A 204 -3.31 -11.46 20.49
C SER A 204 -3.79 -10.12 19.94
N ILE A 205 -3.92 -9.14 20.83
CA ILE A 205 -3.88 -7.72 20.44
C ILE A 205 -2.41 -7.32 20.49
N VAL A 206 -1.83 -6.97 19.34
CA VAL A 206 -0.40 -6.69 19.21
C VAL A 206 -0.17 -5.19 18.97
N PRO A 207 0.35 -4.45 19.96
CA PRO A 207 0.63 -3.03 19.82
C PRO A 207 1.92 -2.78 19.02
N TYR A 208 1.80 -2.07 17.90
CA TYR A 208 2.92 -1.66 17.05
C TYR A 208 2.98 -0.14 16.90
N SER A 209 4.18 0.35 16.58
CA SER A 209 4.34 1.70 16.04
C SER A 209 3.77 1.77 14.63
N SER A 210 3.16 2.90 14.29
CA SER A 210 2.67 3.16 12.93
C SER A 210 3.41 4.33 12.31
N GLY A 211 3.96 4.13 11.12
CA GLY A 211 4.55 5.22 10.33
C GLY A 211 3.50 6.13 9.68
N ALA A 212 2.20 5.84 9.81
CA ALA A 212 1.15 6.52 9.07
C ALA A 212 0.98 8.00 9.46
N ALA A 213 1.15 8.33 10.75
CA ALA A 213 1.08 9.71 11.22
C ALA A 213 2.22 10.55 10.62
N LYS A 214 3.44 10.01 10.58
CA LYS A 214 4.59 10.66 9.91
C LYS A 214 4.40 10.76 8.40
N ALA A 215 3.88 9.71 7.76
CA ALA A 215 3.59 9.71 6.33
C ALA A 215 2.49 10.71 5.95
N LEU A 216 1.58 11.03 6.86
CA LEU A 216 0.54 12.01 6.63
C LEU A 216 1.10 13.42 6.44
N GLY A 217 2.16 13.79 7.15
CA GLY A 217 2.86 15.07 6.93
C GLY A 217 3.43 15.21 5.51
N LYS A 218 3.86 14.11 4.89
CA LYS A 218 4.27 14.11 3.47
C LYS A 218 3.08 14.34 2.51
N VAL A 219 1.89 13.86 2.88
CA VAL A 219 0.68 13.90 2.04
C VAL A 219 -0.07 15.22 2.20
N ILE A 220 -0.15 15.73 3.43
CA ILE A 220 -0.79 17.00 3.80
C ILE A 220 0.26 17.80 4.60
N PRO A 221 1.09 18.62 3.92
CA PRO A 221 2.21 19.33 4.56
C PRO A 221 1.82 20.19 5.76
N GLU A 222 0.62 20.77 5.75
CA GLU A 222 0.10 21.58 6.85
C GLU A 222 -0.10 20.79 8.16
N LEU A 223 -0.21 19.46 8.06
CA LEU A 223 -0.33 18.54 9.19
C LEU A 223 1.00 17.91 9.63
N ASP A 224 2.12 18.28 9.01
CA ASP A 224 3.42 17.74 9.40
C ASP A 224 3.75 18.08 10.87
N GLY A 225 4.16 17.06 11.62
CA GLY A 225 4.39 17.15 13.07
C GLY A 225 3.16 17.34 13.96
N ARG A 226 1.95 17.53 13.40
CA ARG A 226 0.73 17.78 14.20
C ARG A 226 0.06 16.51 14.70
N LEU A 227 0.32 15.38 14.04
CA LEU A 227 -0.30 14.10 14.34
C LEU A 227 0.73 13.06 14.76
N THR A 228 0.40 12.32 15.82
CA THR A 228 1.12 11.11 16.24
C THR A 228 0.15 9.96 16.42
N GLY A 229 0.64 8.73 16.57
CA GLY A 229 -0.25 7.60 16.72
C GLY A 229 0.41 6.26 16.92
N LEU A 230 -0.44 5.30 17.28
CA LEU A 230 -0.10 3.90 17.51
C LEU A 230 -1.06 2.98 16.76
N LEU A 231 -0.63 1.76 16.49
CA LEU A 231 -1.41 0.73 15.83
C LEU A 231 -1.59 -0.45 16.78
N SER A 232 -2.79 -1.00 16.84
CA SER A 232 -3.08 -2.25 17.54
C SER A 232 -3.56 -3.24 16.50
N ALA A 233 -2.74 -4.25 16.18
CA ALA A 233 -3.20 -5.34 15.34
C ALA A 233 -4.12 -6.25 16.16
N CYS A 234 -5.29 -6.57 15.63
CA CYS A 234 -6.33 -7.35 16.30
C CYS A 234 -6.70 -8.60 15.50
N THR A 235 -7.42 -9.50 16.16
CA THR A 235 -7.86 -10.76 15.59
C THR A 235 -8.85 -10.52 14.44
N GLY A 236 -8.43 -10.83 13.21
CA GLY A 236 -9.23 -10.65 12.01
C GLY A 236 -8.35 -10.65 10.76
N ALA A 237 -8.74 -11.44 9.76
CA ALA A 237 -7.95 -11.63 8.54
C ALA A 237 -8.14 -10.49 7.51
N GLY A 238 -8.91 -9.45 7.81
CA GLY A 238 -9.13 -8.27 6.97
C GLY A 238 -9.95 -7.19 7.69
N GLY A 239 -9.90 -5.94 7.20
CA GLY A 239 -10.57 -4.79 7.82
C GLY A 239 -9.68 -3.96 8.76
N VAL A 240 -9.90 -2.65 8.79
CA VAL A 240 -9.16 -1.71 9.65
C VAL A 240 -10.13 -0.66 10.19
N TYR A 241 -10.21 -0.52 11.50
CA TYR A 241 -10.98 0.53 12.17
C TYR A 241 -10.03 1.59 12.73
N ARG A 242 -10.42 2.87 12.64
CA ARG A 242 -9.58 3.99 13.07
C ARG A 242 -10.35 4.86 14.03
N ARG A 243 -9.71 5.20 15.14
CA ARG A 243 -10.20 6.20 16.08
C ARG A 243 -9.27 7.40 16.04
N PHE A 244 -9.84 8.57 15.84
CA PHE A 244 -9.13 9.85 15.82
C PHE A 244 -9.64 10.71 16.98
N ASN A 245 -8.75 11.08 17.90
CA ASN A 245 -9.04 12.04 18.95
C ASN A 245 -8.29 13.34 18.62
N ARG A 246 -8.99 14.47 18.67
CA ARG A 246 -8.44 15.80 18.34
C ARG A 246 -8.67 16.79 19.47
N ASP A 247 -7.74 17.72 19.58
CA ASP A 247 -7.98 19.02 20.19
C ASP A 247 -8.18 20.03 19.06
N ALA A 248 -9.27 20.80 19.10
CA ALA A 248 -9.61 21.80 18.09
C ALA A 248 -9.44 23.21 18.68
N GLN A 249 -8.98 24.19 17.88
CA GLN A 249 -9.04 25.58 18.28
C GLN A 249 -10.51 26.03 18.38
N THR A 250 -11.08 26.00 19.58
CA THR A 250 -12.17 26.94 19.89
C THR A 250 -11.54 28.29 20.17
N ARG A 251 -11.41 29.13 19.13
CA ARG A 251 -11.16 30.57 19.34
C ARG A 251 -12.43 31.20 19.91
N CYS A 252 -12.57 31.17 21.22
CA CYS A 252 -13.47 32.09 21.92
C CYS A 252 -12.77 33.46 21.98
N HIS A 253 -12.99 34.31 20.98
CA HIS A 253 -12.72 35.73 21.16
C HIS A 253 -13.70 36.27 22.22
N GLY A 254 -13.13 37.02 23.18
CA GLY A 254 -13.77 37.32 24.46
C GLY A 254 -15.17 37.93 24.38
N GLY A 255 -15.96 37.62 25.41
CA GLY A 255 -17.08 38.45 25.85
C GLY A 255 -18.40 38.29 25.11
N ARG A 256 -18.99 37.08 25.11
CA ARG A 256 -20.40 36.79 25.40
C ARG A 256 -20.72 35.33 25.04
N SER A 257 -21.55 34.73 25.87
CA SER A 257 -22.09 33.38 25.75
C SER A 257 -22.80 33.16 24.41
N GLU A 258 -22.25 32.32 23.54
CA GLU A 258 -22.96 31.42 22.62
C GLU A 258 -21.95 30.61 21.78
N CYS A 259 -21.53 29.45 22.28
CA CYS A 259 -20.96 28.41 21.44
C CYS A 259 -22.11 27.50 20.98
N ARG A 260 -22.68 27.75 19.80
CA ARG A 260 -23.47 26.74 19.09
C ARG A 260 -22.58 26.03 18.08
N VAL A 261 -22.56 24.71 18.17
CA VAL A 261 -21.95 23.81 17.20
C VAL A 261 -22.87 23.76 15.96
N PRO A 262 -22.37 24.02 14.73
CA PRO A 262 -23.09 23.68 13.51
C PRO A 262 -23.05 22.16 13.24
#